data_AF-A0A0M6WML3-F1
#
_entry.id   AF-A0A0M6WML3-F1
#
_cell.length_a   1.000
_cell.length_b   1.000
_cell.length_c   1.000
_cell.angle_alpha   90.00
_cell.angle_beta   90.00
_cell.angle_gamma   90.00
#
_symmetry.space_group_name_H-M   'P 1'
#
loop_
_entity.id
_entity.type
_entity.pdbx_description
1 polymer ?
#
loop_
_entity_poly.entity_id
_entity_poly.type
_entity_poly.pdbx_seq_one_letter_code
_entity_poly.pdbx_strand_id
1 'polypeptide(L)'
;MRFSMAAKYIIRYVGLFLLALFALVALVALPIIAVIAIIYNSPFAIFFPSISSRETTQDVLSAYVAEFNREVNDELTNYSGYDTSEKIYVDFEGAGEPDNYCDILTVYMVKYGNGDTATDMTDKAKENLKSVFDDMCSYTITSWTDTSTDEEGNTTSTTVKEVNVKL
;
A
#
# COMPACT_ATOMS: atom_id res chain seq x y z
N MET A 1 -57.60 34.28 24.98
CA MET A 1 -56.72 33.46 25.85
C MET A 1 -56.57 31.99 25.40
N ARG A 2 -57.57 31.35 24.77
CA ARG A 2 -57.52 29.91 24.37
C ARG A 2 -56.53 29.58 23.23
N PHE A 3 -56.34 30.48 22.26
CA PHE A 3 -55.37 30.31 21.16
C PHE A 3 -53.91 30.20 21.65
N SER A 4 -53.53 30.95 22.69
CA SER A 4 -52.20 30.90 23.30
C SER A 4 -51.90 29.56 23.98
N MET A 5 -52.93 28.92 24.56
CA MET A 5 -52.77 27.62 25.22
C MET A 5 -52.64 26.48 24.20
N ALA A 6 -53.46 26.47 23.15
CA ALA A 6 -53.37 25.46 22.08
C ALA A 6 -52.03 25.52 21.32
N ALA A 7 -51.52 26.72 21.03
CA ALA A 7 -50.21 26.90 20.42
C ALA A 7 -49.07 26.34 21.31
N LYS A 8 -49.12 26.55 22.63
CA LYS A 8 -48.13 25.98 23.57
C LYS A 8 -48.14 24.44 23.59
N TYR A 9 -49.32 23.82 23.49
CA TYR A 9 -49.42 22.37 23.41
C TYR A 9 -48.86 21.82 22.09
N ILE A 10 -49.21 22.43 20.95
CA ILE A 10 -48.69 22.02 19.63
C ILE A 10 -47.16 22.15 19.60
N ILE A 11 -46.61 23.28 20.08
CA ILE A 11 -45.16 23.49 20.17
C ILE A 11 -44.50 22.42 21.05
N ARG A 12 -45.13 22.01 22.16
CA ARG A 12 -44.59 20.98 23.04
C ARG A 12 -44.58 19.59 22.39
N TYR A 13 -45.65 19.20 21.70
CA TYR A 13 -45.70 17.90 21.01
C TYR A 13 -44.77 17.85 19.80
N VAL A 14 -44.69 18.93 19.01
CA VAL A 14 -43.75 19.03 17.90
C VAL A 14 -42.31 18.99 18.42
N GLY A 15 -42.00 19.68 19.51
CA GLY A 15 -40.68 19.63 20.13
C GLY A 15 -40.31 18.23 20.63
N LEU A 16 -41.23 17.53 21.29
CA LEU A 16 -41.01 16.14 21.72
C LEU A 16 -40.83 15.18 20.53
N PHE A 17 -41.60 15.37 19.47
CA PHE A 17 -41.47 14.58 18.25
C PHE A 17 -40.11 14.78 17.57
N LEU A 18 -39.66 16.04 17.42
CA LEU A 18 -38.34 16.35 16.88
C LEU A 18 -37.21 15.82 17.76
N LEU A 19 -37.36 15.88 19.08
CA LEU A 19 -36.37 15.32 20.02
C LEU A 19 -36.32 13.79 19.93
N ALA A 20 -37.46 13.12 19.81
CA ALA A 20 -37.50 11.67 19.61
C ALA A 20 -36.87 11.26 18.27
N LEU A 21 -37.13 12.05 17.21
CA LEU A 21 -36.51 11.84 15.89
C LEU A 21 -34.99 12.02 15.98
N PHE A 22 -34.52 13.09 16.62
CA PHE A 22 -33.09 13.32 16.86
C PHE A 22 -32.45 12.20 17.66
N ALA A 23 -33.11 11.73 18.72
CA ALA A 23 -32.61 10.62 19.53
C ALA A 23 -32.49 9.33 18.72
N LEU A 24 -33.44 9.05 17.82
CA LEU A 24 -33.38 7.89 16.93
C LEU A 24 -32.22 8.01 15.93
N VAL A 25 -32.00 9.18 15.36
CA VAL A 25 -30.84 9.45 14.49
C VAL A 25 -29.53 9.29 15.26
N ALA A 26 -29.43 9.85 16.47
CA ALA A 26 -28.24 9.76 17.31
C ALA A 26 -27.94 8.32 17.72
N LEU A 27 -28.96 7.52 18.02
CA LEU A 27 -28.83 6.11 18.39
C LEU A 27 -28.20 5.27 17.28
N VAL A 28 -28.39 5.63 16.00
CA VAL A 28 -27.75 4.98 14.86
C VAL A 28 -26.40 5.61 14.52
N ALA A 29 -26.30 6.94 14.54
CA ALA A 29 -25.11 7.66 14.13
C ALA A 29 -23.93 7.50 15.12
N LEU A 30 -24.18 7.51 16.43
CA LEU A 30 -23.12 7.44 17.43
C LEU A 30 -22.30 6.13 17.36
N PRO A 31 -22.92 4.93 17.25
CA PRO A 31 -22.18 3.69 17.03
C PRO A 31 -21.29 3.73 15.78
N ILE A 32 -21.80 4.28 14.68
CA ILE A 32 -21.05 4.36 13.42
C ILE A 32 -19.80 5.25 13.61
N ILE A 33 -19.97 6.44 14.20
CA ILE A 33 -18.86 7.35 14.49
C ILE A 33 -17.84 6.70 15.42
N ALA A 34 -18.29 5.97 16.44
CA ALA A 34 -17.41 5.27 17.37
C ALA A 34 -16.57 4.18 16.68
N VAL A 35 -17.17 3.39 15.80
CA VAL A 35 -16.45 2.36 15.03
C VAL A 35 -15.40 3.00 14.12
N ILE A 36 -15.77 4.07 13.40
CA ILE A 36 -14.83 4.82 12.56
C ILE A 36 -13.66 5.33 13.41
N ALA A 37 -13.94 5.96 14.55
CA ALA A 37 -12.89 6.47 15.44
C ALA A 37 -11.94 5.36 15.92
N ILE A 38 -12.46 4.17 16.28
CA ILE A 38 -11.62 3.03 16.69
C ILE A 38 -10.72 2.56 15.54
N ILE A 39 -11.27 2.42 14.33
CA ILE A 39 -10.51 1.97 13.15
C ILE A 39 -9.39 2.96 12.82
N TYR A 40 -9.70 4.26 12.81
CA TYR A 40 -8.73 5.32 12.54
C TYR A 40 -7.80 5.65 13.72
N ASN A 41 -7.89 4.95 14.85
CA ASN A 41 -6.87 4.98 15.91
C ASN A 41 -6.12 3.64 16.01
N SER A 42 -6.31 2.77 15.03
CA SER A 42 -5.76 1.41 14.99
C SER A 42 -4.81 1.27 13.80
N PRO A 43 -3.86 0.31 13.83
CA PRO A 43 -3.03 -0.03 12.68
C PRO A 43 -3.83 -0.39 11.42
N PHE A 44 -5.10 -0.79 11.56
CA PHE A 44 -5.99 -1.07 10.42
C PHE A 44 -6.35 0.17 9.59
N ALA A 45 -6.08 1.38 10.08
CA ALA A 45 -6.35 2.62 9.36
C ALA A 45 -5.71 2.68 7.96
N ILE A 46 -4.60 1.96 7.74
CA ILE A 46 -3.87 1.91 6.45
C ILE A 46 -4.72 1.41 5.28
N PHE A 47 -5.76 0.62 5.55
CA PHE A 47 -6.66 0.04 4.54
C PHE A 47 -7.86 0.93 4.23
N PHE A 48 -8.02 2.04 4.95
CA PHE A 48 -9.14 2.96 4.78
C PHE A 48 -8.69 4.24 4.07
N PRO A 49 -9.61 4.93 3.36
CA PRO A 49 -9.30 6.21 2.74
C PRO A 49 -8.75 7.20 3.76
N SER A 50 -7.82 8.05 3.33
CA SER A 50 -7.37 9.13 4.21
C SER A 50 -8.50 10.10 4.52
N ILE A 51 -8.56 10.54 5.79
CA ILE A 51 -9.44 11.62 6.24
C ILE A 51 -8.83 12.99 5.89
N SER A 52 -7.53 13.03 5.59
CA SER A 52 -6.82 14.21 5.15
C SER A 52 -6.66 14.22 3.63
N SER A 53 -6.28 15.38 3.09
CA SER A 53 -5.91 15.54 1.68
C SER A 53 -4.44 15.18 1.38
N ARG A 54 -3.72 14.56 2.33
CA ARG A 54 -2.32 14.17 2.15
C ARG A 54 -2.23 12.78 1.50
N GLU A 55 -1.06 12.51 0.92
CA GLU A 55 -0.75 11.21 0.31
C GLU A 55 -0.98 10.07 1.32
N THR A 56 -1.57 8.99 0.85
CA THR A 56 -1.80 7.78 1.65
C THR A 56 -0.56 6.90 1.64
N THR A 57 -0.49 5.95 2.59
CA THR A 57 0.55 4.91 2.58
C THR A 57 0.54 4.09 1.31
N GLN A 58 -0.64 3.86 0.73
CA GLN A 58 -0.79 3.11 -0.50
C GLN A 58 -0.20 3.88 -1.69
N ASP A 59 -0.41 5.20 -1.75
CA ASP A 59 0.16 6.05 -2.81
C ASP A 59 1.69 6.04 -2.76
N VAL A 60 2.25 6.23 -1.57
CA VAL A 60 3.72 6.25 -1.39
C VAL A 60 4.34 4.89 -1.65
N LEU A 61 3.74 3.80 -1.17
CA LEU A 61 4.23 2.45 -1.45
C LEU A 61 4.15 2.13 -2.95
N SER A 62 3.06 2.50 -3.62
CA SER A 62 2.91 2.29 -5.06
C SER A 62 3.97 3.05 -5.85
N ALA A 63 4.33 4.26 -5.40
CA ALA A 63 5.43 5.02 -5.99
C ALA A 63 6.77 4.31 -5.83
N TYR A 64 7.08 3.75 -4.65
CA TYR A 64 8.31 2.98 -4.43
C TYR A 64 8.38 1.70 -5.27
N VAL A 65 7.28 0.96 -5.38
CA VAL A 65 7.20 -0.22 -6.26
C VAL A 65 7.41 0.17 -7.72
N ALA A 66 6.77 1.25 -8.18
CA ALA A 66 6.92 1.73 -9.55
C ALA A 66 8.35 2.18 -9.86
N GLU A 67 9.00 2.87 -8.92
CA GLU A 67 10.41 3.27 -9.03
C GLU A 67 11.34 2.06 -9.10
N PHE A 68 11.17 1.09 -8.21
CA PHE A 68 11.95 -0.15 -8.20
C PHE A 68 11.78 -0.95 -9.49
N ASN A 69 10.54 -1.11 -9.97
CA ASN A 69 10.27 -1.80 -11.22
C ASN A 69 10.89 -1.09 -12.42
N ARG A 70 10.92 0.25 -12.42
CA ARG A 70 11.62 1.02 -13.44
C ARG A 70 13.13 0.76 -13.37
N GLU A 71 13.75 0.84 -12.20
CA GLU A 71 15.19 0.58 -12.03
C GLU A 71 15.57 -0.83 -12.51
N VAL A 72 14.79 -1.84 -12.13
CA VAL A 72 14.99 -3.22 -12.60
C VAL A 72 14.84 -3.32 -14.12
N ASN A 73 13.85 -2.65 -14.71
CA ASN A 73 13.65 -2.65 -16.16
C ASN A 73 14.76 -1.90 -16.91
N ASP A 74 15.26 -0.80 -16.35
CA ASP A 74 16.41 -0.09 -16.90
C ASP A 74 17.66 -0.98 -16.86
N GLU A 75 17.84 -1.75 -15.79
CA GLU A 75 18.95 -2.70 -15.68
C GLU A 75 18.81 -3.89 -16.63
N LEU A 76 17.58 -4.37 -16.88
CA LEU A 76 17.30 -5.40 -17.88
C LEU A 76 17.58 -4.89 -19.30
N THR A 77 17.11 -3.69 -19.65
CA THR A 77 17.31 -3.15 -21.00
C THR A 77 18.75 -2.70 -21.25
N ASN A 78 19.51 -2.39 -20.20
CA ASN A 78 20.93 -2.09 -20.29
C ASN A 78 21.80 -3.36 -20.20
N TYR A 79 21.80 -4.16 -21.27
CA TYR A 79 22.66 -5.33 -21.41
C TYR A 79 23.96 -5.03 -22.18
N SER A 80 24.45 -3.78 -22.15
CA SER A 80 25.71 -3.40 -22.79
C SER A 80 26.87 -4.25 -22.24
N GLY A 81 27.60 -4.92 -23.13
CA GLY A 81 28.65 -5.88 -22.76
C GLY A 81 28.17 -7.32 -22.58
N TYR A 82 26.88 -7.59 -22.80
CA TYR A 82 26.26 -8.92 -22.79
C TYR A 82 25.50 -9.16 -24.10
N ASP A 83 25.19 -10.41 -24.40
CA ASP A 83 24.41 -10.77 -25.59
C ASP A 83 22.90 -10.61 -25.33
N THR A 84 22.47 -10.86 -24.10
CA THR A 84 21.07 -10.73 -23.67
C THR A 84 20.99 -10.52 -22.15
N SER A 85 19.80 -10.19 -21.66
CA SER A 85 19.48 -10.10 -20.24
C SER A 85 18.21 -10.86 -19.89
N GLU A 86 18.13 -11.30 -18.64
CA GLU A 86 17.00 -12.02 -18.08
C GLU A 86 16.67 -11.54 -16.66
N LYS A 87 15.37 -11.52 -16.32
CA LYS A 87 14.86 -11.22 -14.98
C LYS A 87 14.60 -12.53 -14.25
N ILE A 88 15.23 -12.71 -13.10
CA ILE A 88 15.06 -13.91 -12.26
C ILE A 88 14.48 -13.49 -10.92
N TYR A 89 13.38 -14.11 -10.49
CA TYR A 89 12.88 -13.93 -9.13
C TYR A 89 13.56 -14.95 -8.19
N VAL A 90 14.32 -14.44 -7.23
CA VAL A 90 15.05 -15.27 -6.27
C VAL A 90 14.07 -15.89 -5.28
N ASP A 91 14.26 -17.17 -4.95
CA ASP A 91 13.45 -17.93 -3.99
C ASP A 91 11.93 -17.98 -4.32
N PHE A 92 11.55 -17.74 -5.59
CA PHE A 92 10.18 -17.82 -6.05
C PHE A 92 9.93 -19.09 -6.88
N GLU A 93 9.16 -20.02 -6.34
CA GLU A 93 8.78 -21.28 -7.01
C GLU A 93 7.40 -21.22 -7.69
N GLY A 94 6.72 -20.08 -7.60
CA GLY A 94 5.37 -19.91 -8.11
C GLY A 94 5.30 -19.69 -9.62
N ALA A 95 4.08 -19.71 -10.15
CA ALA A 95 3.81 -19.31 -11.52
C ALA A 95 3.36 -17.85 -11.57
N GLY A 96 4.02 -17.04 -12.40
CA GLY A 96 3.69 -15.63 -12.62
C GLY A 96 4.70 -14.65 -12.02
N GLU A 97 4.28 -13.41 -11.82
CA GLU A 97 5.08 -12.35 -11.19
C GLU A 97 4.74 -12.31 -9.69
N PRO A 98 5.72 -12.46 -8.78
CA PRO A 98 5.50 -12.31 -7.35
C PRO A 98 5.08 -10.88 -6.99
N ASP A 99 4.19 -10.76 -5.99
CA ASP A 99 3.74 -9.49 -5.43
C ASP A 99 3.84 -9.56 -3.90
N ASN A 100 4.68 -8.70 -3.32
CA ASN A 100 4.90 -8.58 -1.88
C ASN A 100 4.26 -7.31 -1.29
N TYR A 101 3.42 -6.59 -2.06
CA TYR A 101 2.86 -5.30 -1.65
C TYR A 101 2.13 -5.38 -0.30
N CYS A 102 1.27 -6.40 -0.13
CA CYS A 102 0.53 -6.59 1.12
C CYS A 102 1.43 -6.99 2.30
N ASP A 103 2.53 -7.69 2.03
CA ASP A 103 3.48 -8.12 3.05
C ASP A 103 4.28 -6.92 3.57
N ILE A 104 4.71 -6.01 2.69
CA ILE A 104 5.36 -4.75 3.05
C ILE A 104 4.45 -3.90 3.95
N LEU A 105 3.17 -3.74 3.56
CA LEU A 105 2.20 -3.04 4.38
C LEU A 105 2.02 -3.70 5.75
N THR A 106 2.03 -5.03 5.80
CA THR A 106 1.89 -5.80 7.05
C THR A 106 3.09 -5.59 7.97
N VAL A 107 4.31 -5.69 7.45
CA VAL A 107 5.54 -5.45 8.22
C VAL A 107 5.58 -4.00 8.70
N TYR A 108 5.20 -3.04 7.85
CA TYR A 108 5.10 -1.63 8.23
C TYR A 108 4.08 -1.40 9.36
N MET A 109 2.88 -1.99 9.26
CA MET A 109 1.87 -1.93 10.32
C MET A 109 2.38 -2.52 11.64
N VAL A 110 3.07 -3.66 11.61
CA VAL A 110 3.59 -4.28 12.84
C VAL A 110 4.69 -3.43 13.48
N LYS A 111 5.58 -2.84 12.67
CA LYS A 111 6.70 -2.04 13.18
C LYS A 111 6.30 -0.63 13.63
N TYR A 112 5.37 0.01 12.94
CA TYR A 112 5.05 1.44 13.09
C TYR A 112 3.57 1.73 13.35
N GLY A 113 2.74 0.69 13.52
CA GLY A 113 1.28 0.76 13.73
C GLY A 113 0.80 1.33 15.07
N ASN A 114 1.64 2.10 15.77
CA ASN A 114 1.30 2.63 17.09
C ASN A 114 1.00 4.13 17.04
N GLY A 115 -0.27 4.49 17.28
CA GLY A 115 -0.70 5.83 17.73
C GLY A 115 -0.73 6.96 16.70
N ASP A 116 0.10 6.91 15.65
CA ASP A 116 0.22 7.96 14.63
C ASP A 116 0.01 7.42 13.20
N THR A 117 -0.49 6.19 13.11
CA THR A 117 -0.56 5.39 11.88
C THR A 117 -1.76 5.73 10.99
N ALA A 118 -2.61 6.65 11.45
CA ALA A 118 -3.81 7.01 10.74
C ALA A 118 -3.61 8.30 9.96
N THR A 119 -3.63 8.13 8.65
CA THR A 119 -4.05 9.10 7.63
C THR A 119 -3.04 10.10 7.08
N ASP A 120 -1.94 10.40 7.77
CA ASP A 120 -0.95 11.33 7.23
C ASP A 120 0.42 10.68 7.03
N MET A 121 0.83 10.57 5.76
CA MET A 121 2.17 10.18 5.41
C MET A 121 3.14 11.35 5.62
N THR A 122 3.54 11.54 6.88
CA THR A 122 4.61 12.47 7.26
C THR A 122 5.95 12.05 6.65
N ASP A 123 6.91 12.97 6.55
CA ASP A 123 8.25 12.62 6.03
C ASP A 123 8.90 11.47 6.81
N LYS A 124 8.68 11.42 8.13
CA LYS A 124 9.14 10.32 8.98
C LYS A 124 8.44 8.99 8.65
N ALA A 125 7.13 9.04 8.39
CA ALA A 125 6.37 7.87 7.98
C ALA A 125 6.84 7.35 6.60
N LYS A 126 7.19 8.25 5.66
CA LYS A 126 7.78 7.91 4.36
C LYS A 126 9.14 7.22 4.53
N GLU A 127 10.03 7.79 5.34
CA GLU A 127 11.33 7.17 5.65
C GLU A 127 11.18 5.77 6.25
N ASN A 128 10.26 5.61 7.20
CA ASN A 128 10.00 4.32 7.84
C ASN A 128 9.45 3.29 6.83
N LEU A 129 8.52 3.71 5.97
CA LEU A 129 7.98 2.86 4.92
C LEU A 129 9.06 2.48 3.90
N LYS A 130 9.90 3.43 3.49
CA LYS A 130 11.03 3.20 2.59
C LYS A 130 12.03 2.22 3.21
N SER A 131 12.32 2.33 4.50
CA SER A 131 13.19 1.38 5.19
C SER A 131 12.64 -0.05 5.21
N VAL A 132 11.32 -0.22 5.34
CA VAL A 132 10.70 -1.56 5.25
C VAL A 132 10.72 -2.05 3.80
N PHE A 133 10.44 -1.17 2.85
CA PHE A 133 10.51 -1.48 1.43
C PHE A 133 11.91 -1.95 1.03
N ASP A 134 12.97 -1.23 1.41
CA ASP A 134 14.35 -1.56 1.04
C ASP A 134 14.88 -2.84 1.72
N ASP A 135 14.29 -3.24 2.86
CA ASP A 135 14.59 -4.50 3.55
C ASP A 135 13.97 -5.71 2.83
N MET A 136 12.84 -5.50 2.14
CA MET A 136 12.07 -6.55 1.47
C MET A 136 12.34 -6.62 -0.05
N CYS A 137 12.54 -5.48 -0.70
CA CYS A 137 12.75 -5.36 -2.13
C CYS A 137 14.21 -5.05 -2.42
N SER A 138 14.91 -5.95 -3.11
CA SER A 138 16.27 -5.71 -3.57
C SER A 138 16.53 -6.43 -4.90
N TYR A 139 17.55 -5.98 -5.65
CA TYR A 139 18.01 -6.71 -6.81
C TYR A 139 19.54 -6.80 -6.84
N THR A 140 20.05 -7.85 -7.47
CA THR A 140 21.48 -8.06 -7.70
C THR A 140 21.74 -8.47 -9.13
N ILE A 141 22.90 -8.11 -9.65
CA ILE A 141 23.28 -8.40 -11.04
C ILE A 141 24.33 -9.50 -11.01
N THR A 142 24.05 -10.59 -11.70
CA THR A 142 25.01 -11.66 -11.99
C THR A 142 25.11 -11.85 -13.50
N SER A 143 26.05 -12.67 -13.93
CA SER A 143 26.16 -13.06 -15.33
C SER A 143 26.76 -14.45 -15.46
N TRP A 144 26.39 -15.11 -16.54
CA TRP A 144 26.96 -16.40 -16.90
C TRP A 144 27.25 -16.44 -18.39
N THR A 145 28.23 -17.24 -18.78
CA THR A 145 28.63 -17.43 -20.18
C THR A 145 28.52 -18.90 -20.53
N ASP A 146 27.75 -19.21 -21.58
CA ASP A 146 27.81 -20.51 -22.24
C ASP A 146 28.82 -20.46 -23.39
N THR A 147 29.50 -21.57 -23.63
CA THR A 147 30.31 -21.75 -24.83
C THR A 147 29.93 -23.07 -25.47
N SER A 148 29.37 -23.00 -26.67
CA SER A 148 29.04 -24.16 -27.49
C SER A 148 29.98 -24.25 -28.68
N THR A 149 30.36 -25.47 -29.06
CA THR A 149 31.16 -25.75 -30.25
C THR A 149 30.30 -26.54 -31.22
N ASP A 150 30.18 -26.07 -32.46
CA ASP A 150 29.44 -26.78 -33.51
C ASP A 150 30.23 -27.98 -34.07
N GLU A 151 29.58 -28.79 -34.91
CA GLU A 151 30.20 -29.96 -35.55
C GLU A 151 31.36 -29.61 -36.51
N GLU A 152 31.48 -28.34 -36.91
CA GLU A 152 32.52 -27.81 -37.78
C GLU A 152 33.73 -27.26 -36.99
N GLY A 153 33.64 -27.22 -35.66
CA GLY A 153 34.69 -26.75 -34.76
C GLY A 153 34.64 -25.25 -34.46
N ASN A 154 33.59 -24.53 -34.85
CA ASN A 154 33.41 -23.12 -34.50
C ASN A 154 32.82 -22.99 -33.10
N THR A 155 33.45 -22.17 -32.27
CA THR A 155 33.00 -21.86 -30.91
C THR A 155 32.13 -20.60 -30.91
N THR A 156 30.89 -20.71 -30.42
CA THR A 156 30.02 -19.57 -30.14
C THR A 156 29.89 -19.42 -28.63
N SER A 157 30.16 -18.22 -28.11
CA SER A 157 29.94 -17.89 -26.70
C SER A 157 28.73 -16.97 -26.58
N THR A 158 27.90 -17.21 -25.57
CA THR A 158 26.75 -16.35 -25.26
C THR A 158 26.83 -15.98 -23.79
N THR A 159 26.93 -14.69 -23.51
CA THR A 159 26.98 -14.14 -22.15
C THR A 159 25.63 -13.52 -21.82
N VAL A 160 24.98 -14.05 -20.79
CA VAL A 160 23.68 -13.60 -20.31
C VAL A 160 23.86 -12.81 -19.03
N LYS A 161 23.23 -11.65 -18.96
CA LYS A 161 23.09 -10.86 -17.73
C LYS A 161 21.84 -11.29 -16.98
N GLU A 162 21.96 -11.53 -15.69
CA GLU A 162 20.85 -11.90 -14.82
C GLU A 162 20.57 -10.76 -13.83
N VAL A 163 19.34 -10.25 -13.85
CA VAL A 163 18.84 -9.31 -12.86
C VAL A 163 18.00 -10.11 -11.86
N ASN A 164 18.64 -10.46 -10.75
CA ASN A 164 18.07 -11.27 -9.69
C ASN A 164 17.28 -10.36 -8.74
N VAL A 165 15.96 -10.44 -8.81
CA VAL A 165 15.04 -9.65 -8.01
C VAL A 165 14.58 -10.47 -6.81
N LYS A 166 14.69 -9.88 -5.63
CA LYS A 166 14.17 -10.40 -4.38
C LYS A 166 13.03 -9.50 -3.91
N LEU A 167 11.87 -10.12 -3.67
CA LEU A 167 10.65 -9.52 -3.13
C LEU A 167 10.25 -10.26 -1.85
#